data_AF-X1TE01-F1
#
_entry.id   AF-X1TE01-F1
#
_cell.length_a   1.000
_cell.length_b   1.000
_cell.length_c   1.000
_cell.angle_alpha   90.00
_cell.angle_beta   90.00
_cell.angle_gamma   90.00
#
_symmetry.space_group_name_H-M   'P 1'
#
loop_
_entity.id
_entity.type
_entity.pdbx_description
1 polymer ?
#
loop_
_entity_poly.entity_id
_entity_poly.type
_entity_poly.pdbx_seq_one_letter_code
_entity_poly.pdbx_strand_id
1 'polypeptide(L)' 'MIYQFDFTESFLRPLAEFAGFFTLVLGAMWLVYAVYEAKRRGSVKNRKVEDWNFDVTKFLKFFT' A
#
# COMPACT_ATOMS: atom_id res chain seq x y z
N MET A 1 35.39 -24.74 -8.36
CA MET A 1 34.52 -24.52 -7.19
C MET A 1 33.08 -24.63 -7.68
N ILE A 2 32.44 -25.80 -7.52
CA ILE A 2 31.17 -26.16 -8.20
C ILE A 2 29.95 -26.03 -7.25
N TYR A 3 30.13 -25.56 -6.01
CA TYR A 3 29.07 -25.52 -4.99
C TYR A 3 29.09 -24.24 -4.14
N GLN A 4 29.22 -23.08 -4.77
CA GLN A 4 28.91 -21.83 -4.07
C GLN A 4 27.53 -21.39 -4.55
N PHE A 5 26.50 -21.71 -3.76
CA PHE A 5 25.15 -21.20 -4.00
C PHE A 5 25.22 -19.68 -4.00
N ASP A 6 24.92 -19.08 -5.16
CA ASP A 6 24.89 -17.63 -5.28
C ASP A 6 23.59 -17.12 -4.65
N PHE A 7 23.67 -16.83 -3.35
CA PHE A 7 22.55 -16.30 -2.57
C PHE A 7 22.05 -14.96 -3.12
N THR A 8 22.92 -14.19 -3.77
CA THR A 8 22.56 -12.89 -4.35
C THR A 8 21.63 -13.07 -5.52
N GLU A 9 22.06 -13.86 -6.51
CA GLU A 9 21.29 -14.08 -7.74
C GLU A 9 20.09 -15.00 -7.51
N SER A 10 20.24 -16.01 -6.65
CA SER A 10 19.19 -17.04 -6.46
C SER A 10 18.10 -16.64 -5.47
N PHE A 11 18.37 -15.68 -4.57
CA PHE A 11 17.42 -15.31 -3.51
C PHE A 11 17.20 -13.81 -3.40
N LEU A 12 18.27 -13.01 -3.26
CA LEU A 12 18.13 -11.56 -3.03
C LEU A 12 17.55 -10.84 -4.25
N ARG A 13 17.97 -11.21 -5.46
CA ARG A 13 17.45 -10.60 -6.69
C ARG A 13 15.96 -10.86 -6.91
N PRO A 14 15.45 -12.11 -6.86
CA PRO A 14 14.02 -12.36 -6.90
C PRO A 14 13.25 -11.61 -5.80
N LEU A 15 13.77 -11.58 -4.57
CA LEU A 15 13.14 -10.87 -3.46
C LEU A 15 13.05 -9.35 -3.72
N ALA A 16 14.09 -8.74 -4.29
CA ALA A 16 14.10 -7.34 -4.66
C ALA A 16 13.09 -7.04 -5.78
N GLU A 17 12.95 -7.93 -6.77
CA GLU A 17 11.95 -7.81 -7.83
C GLU A 17 10.52 -7.84 -7.25
N PHE A 18 10.24 -8.76 -6.32
CA PHE A 18 8.96 -8.80 -5.62
C PHE A 18 8.71 -7.55 -4.77
N ALA A 19 9.71 -7.08 -4.02
CA ALA A 19 9.60 -5.86 -3.22
C ALA A 19 9.30 -4.64 -4.10
N GLY A 20 9.95 -4.53 -5.26
CA GLY A 20 9.67 -3.51 -6.26
C GLY A 20 8.23 -3.56 -6.76
N PHE A 21 7.74 -4.75 -7.12
CA PHE A 21 6.34 -4.95 -7.52
C PHE A 21 5.35 -4.51 -6.45
N PHE A 22 5.52 -4.95 -5.20
CA PHE A 22 4.62 -4.54 -4.11
C PHE A 22 4.69 -3.05 -3.80
N THR A 23 5.85 -2.42 -3.97
CA THR A 23 6.00 -0.96 -3.84
C THR A 23 5.18 -0.22 -4.90
N LEU A 24 5.17 -0.72 -6.14
CA LEU A 24 4.32 -0.15 -7.20
C LEU A 24 2.83 -0.32 -6.88
N VAL A 25 2.42 -1.50 -6.39
CA VAL A 25 1.03 -1.75 -5.96
C VAL A 25 0.63 -0.80 -4.83
N LEU A 26 1.50 -0.61 -3.84
CA LEU A 26 1.27 0.33 -2.74
C LEU A 26 1.11 1.77 -3.25
N GLY A 27 1.96 2.20 -4.19
CA GLY A 27 1.83 3.50 -4.84
C GLY A 27 0.50 3.68 -5.57
N ALA A 28 0.04 2.64 -6.29
CA ALA A 28 -1.26 2.66 -6.96
C ALA A 28 -2.43 2.75 -5.96
N MET A 29 -2.40 1.96 -4.87
CA MET A 29 -3.39 2.05 -3.80
C MET A 29 -3.44 3.44 -3.17
N TRP A 30 -2.27 4.04 -2.93
CA TRP A 30 -2.17 5.39 -2.40
C TRP A 30 -2.79 6.43 -3.34
N LEU A 31 -2.55 6.33 -4.66
CA LEU A 31 -3.17 7.22 -5.64
C LEU A 31 -4.69 7.06 -5.69
N VAL A 32 -5.20 5.83 -5.68
CA VAL A 32 -6.65 5.56 -5.63
C VAL A 32 -7.27 6.19 -4.38
N TYR A 33 -6.63 6.00 -3.23
CA TYR A 33 -7.08 6.59 -1.98
C TYR A 33 -7.03 8.12 -2.03
N ALA A 34 -5.94 8.71 -2.52
CA ALA A 34 -5.80 10.16 -2.65
C ALA A 34 -6.89 10.77 -3.57
N VAL A 35 -7.23 10.08 -4.68
CA VAL A 35 -8.31 10.51 -5.59
C VAL A 35 -9.68 10.37 -4.92
N TYR A 36 -9.94 9.26 -4.24
CA TYR A 36 -11.18 9.07 -3.47
C TYR A 36 -11.33 10.15 -2.41
N GLU A 37 -10.27 10.42 -1.66
CA GLU A 37 -10.20 11.40 -0.60
C GLU A 37 -10.43 12.82 -1.16
N ALA A 38 -9.77 13.17 -2.28
CA ALA A 38 -9.95 14.46 -2.95
C ALA A 38 -11.39 14.66 -3.43
N LYS A 39 -12.00 13.62 -4.02
CA LYS A 39 -13.39 13.65 -4.49
C LYS A 39 -14.39 13.72 -3.33
N ARG A 40 -14.16 12.99 -2.24
CA ARG A 40 -14.99 13.02 -1.02
C ARG A 40 -14.92 14.37 -0.34
N ARG A 41 -13.74 14.98 -0.26
CA ARG A 41 -13.51 16.23 0.48
C ARG A 41 -14.06 17.47 -0.22
N GLY A 42 -14.21 17.46 -1.55
CA GLY A 42 -14.82 18.54 -2.35
C GLY A 42 -14.05 19.89 -2.36
N SER A 43 -13.29 20.22 -1.30
CA SER A 43 -12.43 21.40 -1.16
C SER A 43 -11.41 21.22 -0.02
N VAL A 44 -10.16 21.61 -0.24
CA VAL A 44 -9.06 21.57 0.76
C VAL A 44 -9.27 22.59 1.90
N LYS A 45 -10.17 23.58 1.71
CA LYS A 45 -10.39 24.68 2.66
C LYS A 45 -11.29 24.35 3.85
N ASN A 46 -12.17 23.36 3.76
CA ASN A 46 -13.14 23.03 4.81
C ASN A 46 -12.68 21.82 5.62
N ARG A 47 -11.49 21.92 6.23
CA ARG A 47 -10.97 20.90 7.16
C ARG A 47 -11.76 20.93 8.46
N LYS A 48 -13.00 20.42 8.43
CA LYS A 48 -13.64 19.95 9.66
C LYS A 48 -12.79 18.77 10.14
N VAL A 49 -12.39 18.82 11.39
CA VAL A 49 -11.73 17.73 12.11
C VAL A 49 -12.66 16.52 11.97
N GLU A 50 -12.43 15.67 10.96
CA GLU A 50 -13.20 14.46 10.78
C GLU A 50 -12.81 13.55 11.95
N ASP A 51 -13.75 13.38 12.87
CA ASP A 51 -13.67 12.40 13.95
C ASP A 51 -13.13 11.09 13.39
N TRP A 52 -12.14 10.54 14.09
CA TRP A 52 -11.45 9.29 13.81
C TRP A 52 -12.35 8.05 13.91
N ASN A 53 -13.66 8.20 13.72
CA ASN A 53 -14.58 7.10 13.52
C ASN A 53 -14.52 6.67 12.05
N PHE A 54 -13.31 6.34 11.61
CA PHE A 54 -13.06 5.76 10.31
C PHE A 54 -13.85 4.45 10.25
N ASP A 55 -14.69 4.33 9.22
CA ASP A 55 -15.50 3.15 8.88
C ASP A 55 -14.65 1.89 8.58
N VAL A 56 -13.35 1.90 8.91
CA VAL A 56 -12.43 0.75 8.97
C VAL A 56 -13.03 -0.37 9.82
N THR A 57 -13.81 -0.04 10.86
CA THR A 57 -14.55 -1.03 11.67
C THR A 57 -15.56 -1.85 10.85
N LYS A 58 -16.18 -1.31 9.80
CA LYS A 58 -17.07 -2.11 8.93
C LYS A 58 -16.28 -3.06 8.04
N PHE A 59 -15.15 -2.60 7.49
CA PHE A 59 -14.31 -3.44 6.65
C PHE A 59 -13.65 -4.58 7.45
N LEU A 60 -13.14 -4.29 8.65
CA LEU A 60 -12.56 -5.30 9.55
C LEU A 60 -13.61 -6.28 10.11
N LYS A 61 -14.86 -5.83 10.34
CA LYS A 61 -15.98 -6.70 10.74
C LYS A 61 -16.39 -7.73 9.68
N PHE A 62 -16.06 -7.52 8.41
CA PHE A 62 -16.34 -8.53 7.39
C PHE A 62 -15.39 -9.73 7.49
N PHE A 63 -14.21 -9.54 8.08
CA PHE A 63 -13.17 -10.55 8.22
C PHE A 63 -13.07 -11.15 9.63
N THR A 64 -13.94 -10.74 10.56
CA THR A 64 -14.08 -11.32 11.92
C THR A 64 -15.48 -11.88 12.10
#